data_AF-A0A7Z2VFD3-F1
#
_entry.id   AF-A0A7Z2VFD3-F1
#
_cell.length_a   1.000
_cell.length_b   1.000
_cell.length_c   1.000
_cell.angle_alpha   90.00
_cell.angle_beta   90.00
_cell.angle_gamma   90.00
#
_symmetry.space_group_name_H-M   'P 1'
#
loop_
_entity.id
_entity.type
_entity.pdbx_description
1 polymer ?
#
loop_
_entity_poly.entity_id
_entity_poly.type
_entity_poly.pdbx_seq_one_letter_code
_entity_poly.pdbx_strand_id
1 'polypeptide(L)' 'MIPKKMDEQAASEIKSILQKLNINNSRVLIDLEMQTVEVQEDDYSIDDLLEAAGSLTPERGKELLEEVNKSREDWDL' A
#
# COMPACT_ATOMS: atom_id res chain seq x y z
N MET A 1 4.11 -11.44 7.63
CA MET A 1 4.83 -11.42 8.93
C MET A 1 3.82 -11.20 10.05
N ILE A 2 4.03 -11.82 11.22
CA ILE A 2 3.17 -11.57 12.39
C ILE A 2 3.80 -10.41 13.18
N PRO A 3 3.12 -9.26 13.33
CA PRO A 3 3.66 -8.12 14.06
C PRO A 3 3.85 -8.47 15.53
N LYS A 4 5.02 -8.13 16.09
CA LYS A 4 5.28 -8.21 17.53
C LYS A 4 5.15 -6.83 18.13
N LYS A 5 4.36 -6.74 19.21
CA LYS A 5 4.20 -5.49 19.95
C LYS A 5 5.49 -5.16 20.70
N MET A 6 5.94 -3.92 20.56
CA MET A 6 7.03 -3.34 21.34
C MET A 6 6.47 -2.64 22.58
N ASP A 7 7.26 -2.56 23.64
CA ASP A 7 6.93 -1.68 24.77
C ASP A 7 7.07 -0.20 24.37
N GLU A 8 6.46 0.67 25.17
CA GLU A 8 6.37 2.10 24.87
C GLU A 8 7.73 2.82 24.90
N GLN A 9 8.63 2.42 25.80
CA GLN A 9 9.94 3.05 25.93
C GLN A 9 10.78 2.77 24.68
N ALA A 10 10.89 1.50 24.29
CA ALA A 10 11.62 1.12 23.10
C ALA A 10 11.04 1.78 21.83
N ALA A 11 9.71 1.89 21.72
CA ALA A 11 9.08 2.57 20.60
C ALA A 11 9.42 4.08 20.55
N SER A 12 9.45 4.74 21.71
CA SER A 12 9.81 6.16 21.82
C SER A 12 11.27 6.42 21.45
N GLU A 13 12.19 5.57 21.90
CA GLU A 13 13.61 5.68 21.57
C GLU A 13 13.87 5.49 20.08
N ILE A 14 13.27 4.47 19.45
CA ILE A 14 13.37 4.24 18.01
C ILE A 14 12.81 5.42 17.22
N LYS A 15 11.64 5.95 17.62
CA LYS A 15 11.05 7.13 16.98
C LYS A 15 12.01 8.34 17.03
N SER A 16 12.63 8.59 18.18
CA SER A 16 13.59 9.69 18.35
C SER A 16 14.81 9.52 17.45
N ILE A 17 15.33 8.30 17.30
CA ILE A 17 16.45 7.98 16.40
C ILE A 17 16.06 8.26 14.95
N LEU A 18 14.90 7.76 14.50
CA LEU A 18 14.42 7.96 13.12
C LEU A 18 14.20 9.45 12.81
N GLN A 19 13.65 10.22 13.75
CA GLN A 19 13.47 11.67 13.58
C GLN A 19 14.79 12.42 13.44
N LYS A 20 15.86 12.01 14.14
CA LYS A 20 17.21 12.59 13.97
C LYS A 20 17.78 12.32 12.57
N LEU A 21 17.34 11.24 11.92
CA LEU A 21 17.66 10.91 10.53
C LEU A 21 16.69 11.55 9.52
N ASN A 22 15.80 12.43 9.98
CA ASN A 22 14.76 13.08 9.20
C ASN A 22 13.71 12.11 8.61
N ILE A 23 13.52 10.95 9.23
CA ILE A 23 12.51 9.96 8.86
C ILE A 23 11.31 10.14 9.80
N ASN A 24 10.18 10.58 9.24
CA ASN A 24 8.99 10.97 10.01
C ASN A 24 7.75 10.12 9.70
N ASN A 25 7.92 9.02 8.98
CA ASN A 25 6.84 8.16 8.52
C ASN A 25 6.17 7.42 9.70
N SER A 26 4.85 7.25 9.60
CA SER A 26 4.03 6.51 10.57
C SER A 26 4.46 5.04 10.68
N ARG A 27 4.89 4.45 9.57
CA ARG A 27 5.35 3.08 9.45
C ARG A 27 6.64 3.02 8.64
N VAL A 28 7.58 2.24 9.14
CA VAL A 28 8.84 1.94 8.46
C VAL A 28 9.15 0.45 8.61
N LEU A 29 9.89 -0.09 7.65
CA LEU A 29 10.57 -1.37 7.78
C LEU A 29 12.05 -1.08 8.04
N ILE A 30 12.60 -1.65 9.12
CA ILE A 30 14.02 -1.51 9.45
C ILE A 30 14.68 -2.86 9.16
N ASP A 31 15.61 -2.88 8.21
CA ASP A 31 16.48 -4.03 7.98
C ASP A 31 17.79 -3.83 8.76
N LEU A 32 18.00 -4.66 9.77
CA LEU A 32 19.19 -4.57 10.62
C LEU A 32 20.43 -5.20 9.99
N GLU A 33 20.28 -6.13 9.05
CA GLU A 33 21.40 -6.76 8.34
C GLU A 33 21.95 -5.82 7.26
N MET A 34 21.05 -5.22 6.47
CA MET A 34 21.40 -4.26 5.42
C MET A 34 21.59 -2.84 5.95
N GLN A 35 21.19 -2.57 7.19
CA GLN A 35 21.25 -1.25 7.83
C GLN A 35 20.46 -0.18 7.08
N THR A 36 19.33 -0.58 6.50
CA THR A 36 18.44 0.28 5.73
C THR A 36 17.12 0.51 6.46
N VAL A 37 16.50 1.65 6.19
CA VAL A 37 15.13 1.96 6.61
C VAL A 37 14.31 2.21 5.36
N GLU A 38 13.33 1.35 5.12
CA GLU A 38 12.39 1.50 4.03
C GLU A 38 11.13 2.16 4.56
N VAL A 39 10.71 3.22 3.89
CA VAL A 39 9.44 3.86 4.16
C VAL A 39 8.36 3.02 3.51
N GLN A 40 7.36 2.60 4.28
CA GLN A 40 6.13 2.13 3.68
C GLN A 40 5.36 3.37 3.26
N GLU A 41 5.28 3.60 1.96
CA GLU A 41 4.27 4.50 1.40
C GLU A 41 2.93 3.81 1.65
N ASP A 42 2.19 4.28 2.65
CA ASP A 42 0.85 3.77 2.98
C ASP A 42 -0.20 4.19 1.92
N ASP A 43 0.20 4.90 0.86
CA ASP A 43 -0.68 5.34 -0.19
C ASP A 43 -0.19 4.73 -1.52
N TYR A 44 -0.93 3.75 -2.05
CA TYR A 44 -1.27 3.89 -3.47
C TYR A 44 -1.88 5.28 -3.54
N SER A 45 -1.13 6.27 -4.03
CA SER A 45 -1.68 7.61 -4.11
C SER A 45 -2.93 7.50 -4.97
N ILE A 46 -3.96 8.28 -4.63
CA ILE A 46 -5.13 8.38 -5.50
C ILE A 46 -4.67 8.67 -6.94
N ASP A 47 -3.55 9.36 -7.11
CA ASP A 47 -2.91 9.61 -8.40
C ASP A 47 -2.38 8.32 -9.09
N ASP A 48 -1.81 7.34 -8.39
CA ASP A 48 -1.42 6.04 -8.97
C ASP A 48 -2.64 5.20 -9.37
N LEU A 49 -3.71 5.25 -8.55
CA LEU A 49 -4.99 4.63 -8.88
C LEU A 49 -5.67 5.33 -10.07
N LEU A 50 -5.55 6.66 -10.15
CA LEU A 50 -6.08 7.47 -11.24
C LEU A 50 -5.24 7.36 -12.51
N GLU A 51 -3.94 7.12 -12.42
CA GLU A 51 -3.06 6.84 -13.56
C GLU A 51 -3.41 5.46 -14.15
N ALA A 52 -3.65 4.46 -13.28
CA ALA A 52 -4.20 3.17 -13.69
C ALA A 52 -5.63 3.32 -14.28
N ALA A 53 -6.48 4.19 -13.73
CA ALA A 53 -7.83 4.44 -14.25
C ALA A 53 -7.85 5.28 -15.55
N GLY A 54 -6.89 6.18 -15.74
CA GLY A 54 -6.69 6.97 -16.95
C GLY A 54 -6.28 6.14 -18.16
N SER A 55 -5.84 4.90 -17.93
CA SER A 55 -5.54 3.91 -18.98
C SER A 55 -6.78 3.16 -19.51
N LEU A 56 -7.95 3.35 -18.90
CA LEU A 56 -9.17 2.65 -19.31
C LEU A 56 -9.87 3.41 -20.45
N THR A 57 -9.63 2.99 -21.69
CA THR A 57 -10.36 3.56 -22.83
C THR A 57 -11.84 3.19 -22.75
N PRO A 58 -12.75 3.98 -23.37
CA PRO A 58 -14.18 3.66 -23.42
C PRO A 58 -14.47 2.24 -23.93
N GLU A 59 -13.66 1.76 -24.89
CA GLU A 59 -13.74 0.40 -25.43
C GLU A 59 -13.43 -0.65 -24.36
N ARG A 60 -12.34 -0.44 -23.60
CA ARG A 60 -11.95 -1.34 -22.52
C ARG A 60 -12.96 -1.35 -21.37
N GLY A 61 -13.56 -0.20 -21.07
CA GLY A 61 -14.66 -0.11 -20.11
C GLY A 61 -15.89 -0.90 -20.53
N LYS A 62 -16.19 -0.94 -21.83
CA LYS A 62 -17.31 -1.71 -22.37
C LYS A 62 -17.07 -3.22 -22.29
N GLU A 63 -15.87 -3.68 -22.62
CA GLU A 63 -15.49 -5.10 -22.50
C GLU A 63 -15.60 -5.61 -21.06
N LEU A 64 -15.10 -4.84 -20.09
CA LEU A 64 -15.18 -5.20 -18.68
C LEU A 64 -16.62 -5.24 -18.18
N LEU A 65 -17.48 -4.34 -18.66
CA LEU A 65 -18.90 -4.35 -18.34
C LEU A 65 -19.61 -5.58 -18.91
N GLU A 66 -19.28 -6.00 -20.13
CA GLU A 66 -19.79 -7.22 -20.75
C GLU A 66 -19.33 -8.48 -19.98
N GLU A 67 -18.07 -8.52 -19.52
CA GLU A 67 -17.52 -9.64 -18.73
C GLU A 67 -18.19 -9.77 -17.36
N VAL A 68 -18.46 -8.66 -16.67
CA VAL A 68 -19.21 -8.65 -15.40
C VAL A 68 -20.64 -9.13 -15.60
N ASN A 69 -21.32 -8.69 -16.66
CA ASN A 69 -22.69 -9.11 -16.94
C ASN A 69 -22.77 -10.60 -17.25
N LYS A 70 -21.85 -11.12 -18.06
CA LYS A 70 -21.76 -12.55 -18.35
C LYS A 70 -21.47 -13.37 -17.09
N SER A 71 -20.57 -12.89 -16.24
CA SER A 71 -20.30 -13.54 -14.96
C SER A 71 -21.53 -13.57 -14.08
N ARG A 72 -22.37 -12.53 -14.06
CA ARG A 72 -23.63 -12.55 -13.28
C ARG A 72 -24.63 -13.59 -13.80
N GLU A 73 -24.74 -13.73 -15.12
CA GLU A 73 -25.59 -14.75 -15.74
C GLU A 73 -25.12 -16.17 -15.42
N ASP A 74 -23.81 -16.40 -15.34
CA ASP A 74 -23.21 -17.70 -14.99
C ASP A 74 -23.39 -18.07 -13.51
N TRP A 75 -23.58 -17.10 -12.61
CA TRP A 75 -23.83 -17.35 -11.18
C TRP A 75 -25.30 -17.64 -10.85
N ASP A 76 -26.22 -17.30 -11.75
CA ASP A 76 -27.67 -17.54 -11.63
C ASP A 76 -28.14 -18.86 -12.29
N LEU A 77 -27.20 -19.72 -12.72
CA LEU A 77 -27.42 -21.10 -13.23
C LEU A 77 -27.12 -22.17 -12.18
#